data_AF-A0A9W4CTY4-F1
#
_entry.id   AF-A0A9W4CTY4-F1
#
_cell.length_a   1.000
_cell.length_b   1.000
_cell.length_c   1.000
_cell.angle_alpha   90.00
_cell.angle_beta   90.00
_cell.angle_gamma   90.00
#
_symmetry.space_group_name_H-M   'P 1'
#
loop_
_entity.id
_entity.type
_entity.pdbx_description
1 polymer ?
#
loop_
_entity_poly.entity_id
_entity_poly.type
_entity_poly.pdbx_seq_one_letter_code
_entity_poly.pdbx_strand_id
1 'polypeptide(L)'
;MKATLFTVTLILSLTITETVQAKTLIENHSLSLQQSVNETQIAQSTNPISLGQAADLITQWLTAKSRIFAPPFDLQLVSQLTTGTLYNDTLKAIDFLRNNDAFYQYGVQKVESVERFAASGNKATIEVKVTEDTTLYKRGQILESSFNTKLVRYNLENWDGIWKIANSQVLN
;
A
#
# COMPACT_ATOMS: atom_id res chain seq x y z
N MET A 1 22.91 -26.04 -27.45
CA MET A 1 22.87 -27.05 -26.38
C MET A 1 21.48 -27.00 -25.75
N LYS A 2 20.73 -28.12 -25.78
CA LYS A 2 19.38 -28.23 -25.22
C LYS A 2 19.50 -28.90 -23.86
N ALA A 3 19.03 -28.25 -22.79
CA ALA A 3 18.98 -28.83 -21.46
C ALA A 3 17.60 -29.45 -21.24
N THR A 4 17.57 -30.77 -21.04
CA THR A 4 16.37 -31.56 -20.77
C THR A 4 16.17 -31.63 -19.25
N LEU A 5 14.96 -31.30 -18.80
CA LEU A 5 14.50 -31.42 -17.42
C LEU A 5 14.26 -32.89 -17.05
N PHE A 6 14.76 -33.32 -15.90
CA PHE A 6 14.38 -34.59 -15.27
C PHE A 6 13.46 -34.32 -14.10
N THR A 7 12.23 -34.81 -14.18
CA THR A 7 11.30 -34.94 -13.05
C THR A 7 11.44 -36.34 -12.46
N VAL A 8 11.52 -36.43 -11.14
CA VAL A 8 11.46 -37.69 -10.40
C VAL A 8 10.30 -37.62 -9.42
N THR A 9 9.28 -38.43 -9.68
CA THR A 9 8.18 -38.72 -8.77
C THR A 9 8.50 -40.05 -8.12
N LEU A 10 8.55 -40.10 -6.78
CA LEU A 10 8.68 -41.36 -6.05
C LEU A 10 7.55 -41.46 -5.01
N ILE A 11 6.62 -42.37 -5.28
CA ILE A 11 5.58 -42.81 -4.35
C ILE A 11 5.93 -44.26 -4.01
N LEU A 12 6.18 -44.55 -2.72
CA LEU A 12 6.14 -45.91 -2.20
C LEU A 12 5.34 -45.91 -0.90
N SER A 13 4.17 -46.53 -0.97
CA SER A 13 3.32 -46.92 0.15
C SER A 13 3.70 -48.34 0.57
N LEU A 14 3.90 -48.60 1.85
CA LEU A 14 3.94 -49.94 2.44
C LEU A 14 3.07 -49.98 3.69
N THR A 15 2.14 -50.93 3.73
CA THR A 15 1.17 -51.18 4.80
C THR A 15 1.48 -52.48 5.57
N ILE A 16 1.45 -52.36 6.89
CA ILE A 16 0.85 -53.23 7.94
C ILE A 16 1.29 -54.70 8.07
N THR A 17 1.76 -55.07 9.29
CA THR A 17 1.31 -56.21 10.16
C THR A 17 2.12 -56.13 11.47
N GLU A 18 1.73 -56.50 12.69
CA GLU A 18 0.46 -56.73 13.42
C GLU A 18 0.80 -56.62 14.92
N THR A 19 -0.24 -56.50 15.74
CA THR A 19 -0.26 -56.22 17.19
C THR A 19 0.00 -57.43 18.10
N VAL A 20 0.61 -57.22 19.28
CA VAL A 20 0.41 -58.07 20.48
C VAL A 20 0.28 -57.19 21.75
N GLN A 21 -0.58 -57.64 22.65
CA GLN A 21 -1.32 -56.91 23.68
C GLN A 21 -0.64 -56.78 25.06
N ALA A 22 -0.79 -55.58 25.63
CA ALA A 22 -1.04 -55.15 27.02
C ALA A 22 -0.54 -55.97 28.25
N LYS A 23 0.18 -55.24 29.13
CA LYS A 23 0.18 -55.40 30.60
C LYS A 23 -0.08 -54.02 31.24
N THR A 24 -0.94 -53.98 32.25
CA THR A 24 -1.66 -52.80 32.79
C THR A 24 -1.03 -52.13 34.04
N LEU A 25 -1.31 -50.81 34.16
CA LEU A 25 -1.47 -49.93 35.35
C LEU A 25 -0.23 -49.69 36.26
N ILE A 26 0.22 -48.48 36.66
CA ILE A 26 -0.41 -47.25 37.21
C ILE A 26 0.61 -46.09 36.96
N GLU A 27 0.29 -45.06 36.17
CA GLU A 27 -0.25 -43.71 36.51
C GLU A 27 0.81 -42.60 36.83
N ASN A 28 0.87 -41.63 35.90
CA ASN A 28 1.14 -40.19 35.99
C ASN A 28 2.52 -39.67 36.48
N HIS A 29 3.30 -39.08 35.57
CA HIS A 29 3.16 -37.65 35.22
C HIS A 29 4.14 -37.29 34.09
N SER A 30 3.60 -36.69 33.03
CA SER A 30 4.28 -36.18 31.84
C SER A 30 5.37 -35.14 32.15
N LEU A 31 6.42 -35.10 31.31
CA LEU A 31 6.80 -33.96 30.47
C LEU A 31 8.12 -34.26 29.72
N SER A 32 8.03 -34.50 28.42
CA SER A 32 9.16 -34.41 27.52
C SER A 32 9.38 -32.94 27.14
N LEU A 33 10.56 -32.40 27.42
CA LEU A 33 11.00 -31.11 26.89
C LEU A 33 11.81 -31.38 25.62
N GLN A 34 11.13 -31.39 24.48
CA GLN A 34 11.77 -31.10 23.20
C GLN A 34 12.16 -29.62 23.21
N GLN A 35 13.45 -29.35 23.00
CA GLN A 35 14.00 -28.00 22.92
C GLN A 35 13.40 -27.29 21.69
N SER A 36 12.60 -26.27 22.01
CA SER A 36 12.09 -25.23 21.13
C SER A 36 13.24 -24.54 20.39
N VAL A 37 13.18 -24.57 19.06
CA VAL A 37 13.81 -23.53 18.24
C VAL A 37 12.75 -22.44 18.07
N ASN A 38 12.86 -21.38 18.87
CA ASN A 38 12.10 -20.15 18.69
C ASN A 38 12.62 -19.43 17.44
N GLU A 39 12.11 -19.78 16.26
CA GLU A 39 12.04 -18.83 15.17
C GLU A 39 10.87 -17.90 15.45
N THR A 40 11.18 -16.67 15.84
CA THR A 40 10.18 -15.61 16.04
C THR A 40 9.63 -15.24 14.66
N GLN A 41 8.67 -16.01 14.19
CA GLN A 41 7.86 -15.69 13.03
C GLN A 41 6.93 -14.53 13.42
N ILE A 42 7.44 -13.30 13.36
CA ILE A 42 6.57 -12.12 13.25
C ILE A 42 6.11 -12.05 11.79
N ALA A 43 5.31 -13.04 11.38
CA ALA A 43 4.40 -12.82 10.27
C ALA A 43 3.26 -11.98 10.85
N GLN A 44 3.41 -10.64 10.82
CA GLN A 44 2.27 -9.78 11.03
C GLN A 44 1.25 -10.16 9.96
N SER A 45 0.18 -10.85 10.36
CA SER A 45 -1.02 -10.97 9.55
C SER A 45 -1.68 -9.58 9.51
N THR A 46 -1.05 -8.61 8.86
CA THR A 46 -1.71 -7.37 8.49
C THR A 46 -2.72 -7.78 7.42
N ASN A 47 -3.99 -7.80 7.80
CA ASN A 47 -5.06 -7.88 6.80
C ASN A 47 -4.80 -6.78 5.77
N PRO A 48 -4.75 -7.11 4.47
CA PRO A 48 -4.57 -6.12 3.42
C PRO A 48 -5.61 -5.01 3.55
N ILE A 49 -5.27 -3.79 3.16
CA ILE A 49 -6.23 -2.68 3.12
C ILE A 49 -7.47 -3.09 2.33
N SER A 50 -8.65 -2.70 2.79
CA SER A 50 -9.89 -2.88 2.04
C SER A 50 -10.02 -1.83 0.94
N LEU A 51 -10.88 -2.08 -0.04
CA LEU A 51 -11.19 -1.12 -1.10
C LEU A 51 -11.68 0.22 -0.54
N GLY A 52 -12.58 0.20 0.45
CA GLY A 52 -13.11 1.42 1.08
C GLY A 52 -12.00 2.25 1.74
N GLN A 53 -11.15 1.60 2.55
CA GLN A 53 -10.01 2.28 3.19
C GLN A 53 -9.03 2.86 2.16
N ALA A 54 -8.79 2.17 1.05
CA ALA A 54 -7.94 2.68 -0.03
C ALA A 54 -8.59 3.91 -0.69
N ALA A 55 -9.89 3.86 -1.01
CA ALA A 55 -10.62 4.99 -1.59
C ALA A 55 -10.67 6.20 -0.64
N ASP A 56 -10.83 5.96 0.66
CA ASP A 56 -10.79 7.00 1.68
C ASP A 56 -9.40 7.65 1.78
N LEU A 57 -8.32 6.86 1.69
CA LEU A 57 -6.96 7.39 1.67
C LEU A 57 -6.71 8.27 0.44
N ILE A 58 -7.20 7.87 -0.74
CA ILE A 58 -7.11 8.71 -1.95
C ILE A 58 -7.93 9.99 -1.78
N THR A 59 -9.14 9.90 -1.22
CA THR A 59 -9.99 11.07 -0.98
C THR A 59 -9.31 12.06 -0.02
N GLN A 60 -8.72 11.57 1.08
CA GLN A 60 -7.92 12.38 2.01
C GLN A 60 -6.74 13.06 1.32
N TRP A 61 -6.01 12.34 0.47
CA TRP A 61 -4.93 12.90 -0.33
C TRP A 61 -5.41 14.04 -1.24
N LEU A 62 -6.50 13.84 -1.98
CA LEU A 62 -7.06 14.86 -2.86
C LEU A 62 -7.42 16.13 -2.06
N THR A 63 -8.20 16.00 -0.99
CA THR A 63 -8.60 17.14 -0.15
C THR A 63 -7.39 17.85 0.47
N ALA A 64 -6.37 17.10 0.87
CA ALA A 64 -5.14 17.65 1.45
C ALA A 64 -4.32 18.50 0.48
N LYS A 65 -4.40 18.26 -0.84
CA LYS A 65 -3.62 19.00 -1.85
C LYS A 65 -3.78 20.52 -1.74
N SER A 66 -4.99 20.99 -1.42
CA SER A 66 -5.28 22.42 -1.22
C SER A 66 -4.44 23.08 -0.13
N ARG A 67 -4.05 22.33 0.91
CA ARG A 67 -3.20 22.79 2.02
C ARG A 67 -1.73 22.50 1.79
N ILE A 68 -1.43 21.45 1.01
CA ILE A 68 -0.07 21.02 0.69
C ILE A 68 0.56 21.94 -0.36
N PHE A 69 -0.18 22.32 -1.40
CA PHE A 69 0.35 23.04 -2.56
C PHE A 69 0.00 24.54 -2.56
N ALA A 70 -0.39 25.09 -1.41
CA ALA A 70 -0.59 26.52 -1.20
C ALA A 70 0.01 26.99 0.12
N PRO A 71 0.47 28.26 0.23
CA PRO A 71 0.93 28.84 1.48
C PRO A 71 -0.09 28.64 2.62
N PRO A 72 0.35 28.24 3.83
CA PRO A 72 1.74 28.12 4.30
C PRO A 72 2.47 26.80 3.97
N PHE A 73 1.97 25.97 3.05
CA PHE A 73 2.49 24.66 2.65
C PHE A 73 2.59 23.67 3.82
N ASP A 74 1.55 22.84 3.98
CA ASP A 74 1.48 21.85 5.07
C ASP A 74 2.33 20.59 4.79
N LEU A 75 3.58 20.62 5.23
CA LEU A 75 4.52 19.48 5.13
C LEU A 75 4.12 18.29 6.02
N GLN A 76 3.37 18.53 7.09
CA GLN A 76 2.93 17.46 7.99
C GLN A 76 1.93 16.56 7.25
N LEU A 77 0.99 17.12 6.51
CA LEU A 77 0.07 16.34 5.66
C LEU A 77 0.80 15.50 4.62
N VAL A 78 1.89 16.01 4.03
CA VAL A 78 2.73 15.23 3.10
C VAL A 78 3.27 13.99 3.81
N SER A 79 3.86 14.15 5.00
CA SER A 79 4.43 13.04 5.78
C SER A 79 3.41 12.03 6.29
N GLN A 80 2.17 12.48 6.56
CA GLN A 80 1.10 11.62 7.04
C GLN A 80 0.51 10.76 5.91
N LEU A 81 0.30 11.35 4.73
CA LEU A 81 -0.46 10.72 3.65
C LEU A 81 0.42 10.00 2.62
N THR A 82 1.70 10.39 2.50
CA THR A 82 2.58 9.91 1.43
C THR A 82 3.87 9.28 1.95
N THR A 83 4.44 8.42 1.13
CA THR A 83 5.76 7.80 1.32
C THR A 83 6.44 7.65 -0.04
N GLY A 84 7.64 7.06 -0.09
CA GLY A 84 8.31 6.68 -1.33
C GLY A 84 8.49 7.84 -2.32
N THR A 85 8.23 7.56 -3.60
CA THR A 85 8.40 8.52 -4.70
C THR A 85 7.47 9.72 -4.56
N LEU A 86 6.19 9.46 -4.24
CA LEU A 86 5.20 10.55 -4.13
C LEU A 86 5.58 11.55 -3.04
N TYR A 87 6.09 11.09 -1.90
CA TYR A 87 6.60 11.97 -0.83
C TYR A 87 7.70 12.89 -1.35
N ASN A 88 8.74 12.31 -1.95
CA ASN A 88 9.91 13.06 -2.43
C ASN A 88 9.54 14.06 -3.52
N ASP A 89 8.69 13.66 -4.47
CA ASP A 89 8.30 14.54 -5.58
C ASP A 89 7.34 15.65 -5.11
N THR A 90 6.50 15.37 -4.11
CA THR A 90 5.67 16.40 -3.48
C THR A 90 6.54 17.45 -2.79
N LEU A 91 7.59 17.06 -2.06
CA LEU A 91 8.51 18.02 -1.43
C LEU A 91 9.21 18.89 -2.48
N LYS A 92 9.73 18.29 -3.57
CA LYS A 92 10.34 19.06 -4.67
C LYS A 92 9.36 20.05 -5.30
N ALA A 93 8.12 19.63 -5.50
CA ALA A 93 7.08 20.50 -6.05
C ALA A 93 6.78 21.68 -5.11
N ILE A 94 6.68 21.44 -3.81
CA ILE A 94 6.50 22.50 -2.80
C ILE A 94 7.67 23.48 -2.82
N ASP A 95 8.91 23.00 -2.86
CA ASP A 95 10.09 23.86 -2.91
C ASP A 95 10.12 24.70 -4.19
N PHE A 96 9.74 24.11 -5.33
CA PHE A 96 9.58 24.86 -6.58
C PHE A 96 8.53 25.97 -6.46
N LEU A 97 7.34 25.64 -5.93
CA LEU A 97 6.24 26.60 -5.75
C LEU A 97 6.66 27.76 -4.84
N ARG A 98 7.25 27.44 -3.68
CA ARG A 98 7.75 28.43 -2.71
C ARG A 98 8.80 29.36 -3.33
N ASN A 99 9.79 28.79 -4.03
CA ASN A 99 10.88 29.57 -4.63
C ASN A 99 10.41 30.45 -5.81
N ASN A 100 9.23 30.17 -6.36
CA ASN A 100 8.68 30.88 -7.52
C ASN A 100 7.52 31.82 -7.17
N ASP A 101 7.20 32.01 -5.89
CA ASP A 101 6.01 32.74 -5.43
C ASP A 101 4.75 32.23 -6.15
N ALA A 102 4.60 30.90 -6.15
CA ALA A 102 3.56 30.19 -6.87
C ALA A 102 2.80 29.23 -5.94
N PHE A 103 1.54 28.95 -6.29
CA PHE A 103 0.70 28.03 -5.56
C PHE A 103 -0.47 27.51 -6.40
N TYR A 104 -1.01 26.37 -6.01
CA TYR A 104 -2.24 25.85 -6.60
C TYR A 104 -3.45 26.21 -5.75
N GLN A 105 -4.52 26.63 -6.42
CA GLN A 105 -5.87 26.62 -5.87
C GLN A 105 -6.62 25.44 -6.46
N TYR A 106 -7.39 24.75 -5.62
CA TYR A 106 -8.22 23.63 -6.02
C TYR A 106 -9.70 23.98 -5.85
N GLY A 107 -10.51 23.66 -6.85
CA GLY A 107 -11.96 23.71 -6.79
C GLY A 107 -12.52 22.32 -6.48
N VAL A 108 -13.31 21.76 -7.40
CA VAL A 108 -13.78 20.37 -7.31
C VAL A 108 -12.60 19.41 -7.24
N GLN A 109 -12.61 18.50 -6.26
CA GLN A 109 -11.68 17.38 -6.18
C GLN A 109 -12.45 16.14 -5.76
N LYS A 110 -12.55 15.14 -6.64
CA LYS A 110 -13.45 14.00 -6.41
C LYS A 110 -12.93 12.72 -7.06
N VAL A 111 -13.07 11.61 -6.33
CA VAL A 111 -13.03 10.27 -6.90
C VAL A 111 -14.39 9.97 -7.53
N GLU A 112 -14.44 9.82 -8.85
CA GLU A 112 -15.68 9.51 -9.59
C GLU A 112 -16.01 8.03 -9.53
N SER A 113 -15.00 7.18 -9.70
CA SER A 113 -15.14 5.72 -9.72
C SER A 113 -13.81 5.05 -9.38
N VAL A 114 -13.91 3.84 -8.84
CA VAL A 114 -12.78 2.90 -8.73
C VAL A 114 -12.87 1.94 -9.90
N GLU A 115 -11.82 1.90 -10.72
CA GLU A 115 -11.75 1.04 -11.91
C GLU A 115 -11.08 -0.29 -11.61
N ARG A 116 -10.03 -0.28 -10.77
CA ARG A 116 -9.31 -1.49 -10.36
C ARG A 116 -8.84 -1.38 -8.92
N PHE A 117 -8.81 -2.51 -8.24
CA PHE A 117 -8.26 -2.63 -6.91
C PHE A 117 -7.65 -4.01 -6.69
N ALA A 118 -6.45 -4.04 -6.13
CA ALA A 118 -5.79 -5.26 -5.68
C ALA A 118 -4.98 -4.96 -4.42
N ALA A 119 -5.04 -5.84 -3.43
CA ALA A 119 -4.28 -5.71 -2.19
C ALA A 119 -3.68 -7.06 -1.79
N SER A 120 -2.45 -7.02 -1.29
CA SER A 120 -1.73 -8.21 -0.82
C SER A 120 -0.70 -7.81 0.24
N GLY A 121 -0.80 -8.41 1.43
CA GLY A 121 0.04 -8.07 2.57
C GLY A 121 0.04 -6.57 2.86
N ASN A 122 1.24 -5.98 2.87
CA ASN A 122 1.49 -4.57 3.15
C ASN A 122 1.45 -3.66 1.91
N LYS A 123 0.95 -4.14 0.75
CA LYS A 123 0.85 -3.36 -0.49
C LYS A 123 -0.54 -3.41 -1.09
N ALA A 124 -0.90 -2.33 -1.78
CA ALA A 124 -2.10 -2.30 -2.63
C ALA A 124 -1.91 -1.40 -3.84
N THR A 125 -2.71 -1.65 -4.87
CA THR A 125 -2.83 -0.79 -6.04
C THR A 125 -4.31 -0.46 -6.23
N ILE A 126 -4.61 0.81 -6.43
CA ILE A 126 -5.95 1.30 -6.75
C ILE A 126 -5.88 2.20 -7.99
N GLU A 127 -6.77 1.97 -8.94
CA GLU A 127 -6.97 2.82 -10.11
C GLU A 127 -8.32 3.50 -9.99
N VAL A 128 -8.33 4.83 -10.06
CA VAL A 128 -9.54 5.65 -9.89
C VAL A 128 -9.65 6.69 -10.98
N LYS A 129 -10.88 6.99 -11.40
CA LYS A 129 -11.15 8.23 -12.14
C LYS A 129 -11.26 9.37 -11.14
N VAL A 130 -10.46 10.40 -11.35
CA VAL A 130 -10.38 11.57 -10.48
C VAL A 130 -10.70 12.81 -11.30
N THR A 131 -11.66 13.60 -10.83
CA THR A 131 -11.94 14.94 -11.37
C THR A 131 -11.25 15.98 -10.48
N GLU A 132 -10.44 16.86 -11.08
CA GLU A 132 -9.86 18.02 -10.40
C GLU A 132 -10.10 19.31 -11.21
N ASP A 133 -10.48 20.36 -10.48
CA ASP A 133 -10.43 21.76 -10.89
C ASP A 133 -9.20 22.40 -10.26
N THR A 134 -8.26 22.86 -11.06
CA THR A 134 -6.97 23.37 -10.61
C THR A 134 -6.67 24.72 -11.25
N THR A 135 -6.20 25.68 -10.46
CA THR A 135 -5.63 26.93 -10.97
C THR A 135 -4.25 27.16 -10.35
N LEU A 136 -3.22 27.31 -11.19
CA LEU A 136 -1.87 27.68 -10.79
C LEU A 136 -1.72 29.20 -10.79
N TYR A 137 -1.35 29.74 -9.65
CA TYR A 137 -0.98 31.15 -9.50
C TYR A 137 0.54 31.30 -9.44
N LYS A 138 1.05 32.41 -9.99
CA LYS A 138 2.43 32.86 -9.82
C LYS A 138 2.45 34.38 -9.64
N ARG A 139 3.01 34.87 -8.54
CA ARG A 139 3.03 36.29 -8.16
C ARG A 139 1.63 36.92 -8.17
N GLY A 140 0.65 36.18 -7.66
CA GLY A 140 -0.75 36.60 -7.60
C GLY A 140 -1.51 36.57 -8.92
N GLN A 141 -0.89 36.17 -10.03
CA GLN A 141 -1.53 36.08 -11.35
C GLN A 141 -1.83 34.64 -11.71
N ILE A 142 -2.96 34.40 -12.39
CA ILE A 142 -3.29 33.09 -12.95
C ILE A 142 -2.31 32.79 -14.09
N LEU A 143 -1.62 31.66 -13.99
CA LEU A 143 -0.72 31.14 -15.02
C LEU A 143 -1.43 30.07 -15.87
N GLU A 144 -2.16 29.17 -15.22
CA GLU A 144 -2.86 28.06 -15.88
C GLU A 144 -4.10 27.67 -15.06
N SER A 145 -5.18 27.28 -15.75
CA SER A 145 -6.36 26.68 -15.14
C SER A 145 -6.78 25.44 -15.92
N SER A 146 -7.27 24.43 -15.23
CA SER A 146 -7.74 23.19 -15.84
C SER A 146 -8.88 22.56 -15.06
N PHE A 147 -9.84 21.97 -15.79
CA PHE A 147 -10.88 21.12 -15.23
C PHE A 147 -10.90 19.82 -16.03
N ASN A 148 -10.51 18.70 -15.41
CA ASN A 148 -10.39 17.44 -16.11
C ASN A 148 -10.66 16.23 -15.21
N THR A 149 -11.11 15.15 -15.85
CA THR A 149 -11.19 13.83 -15.24
C THR A 149 -10.09 12.95 -15.82
N LYS A 150 -9.26 12.35 -14.97
CA LYS A 150 -8.14 11.48 -15.34
C LYS A 150 -8.25 10.13 -14.65
N LEU A 151 -7.83 9.07 -15.34
CA LEU A 151 -7.59 7.78 -14.70
C LEU A 151 -6.21 7.81 -14.03
N VAL A 152 -6.16 7.55 -12.74
CA VAL A 152 -4.92 7.62 -11.94
C VAL A 152 -4.72 6.31 -11.19
N ARG A 153 -3.53 5.73 -11.32
CA ARG A 153 -3.07 4.60 -10.51
C ARG A 153 -2.30 5.10 -9.30
N TYR A 154 -2.68 4.61 -8.12
CA TYR A 154 -1.96 4.81 -6.89
C TYR A 154 -1.42 3.48 -6.37
N ASN A 155 -0.16 3.50 -5.92
CA ASN A 155 0.42 2.40 -5.16
C ASN A 155 0.47 2.78 -3.69
N LEU A 156 -0.01 1.90 -2.84
CA LEU A 156 -0.15 2.11 -1.40
C LEU A 156 0.78 1.13 -0.66
N GLU A 157 1.35 1.59 0.43
CA GLU A 157 2.20 0.80 1.30
C GLU A 157 1.81 1.00 2.76
N ASN A 158 1.81 -0.10 3.51
CA ASN A 158 1.66 -0.08 4.96
C ASN A 158 3.03 0.02 5.63
N TRP A 159 3.21 1.06 6.44
CA TRP A 159 4.39 1.28 7.27
C TRP A 159 3.93 1.29 8.73
N ASP A 160 4.28 0.24 9.48
CA ASP A 160 3.94 0.07 10.90
C ASP A 160 2.44 0.27 11.20
N GLY A 161 1.57 -0.35 10.39
CA GLY A 161 0.12 -0.26 10.54
C GLY A 161 -0.51 0.97 9.88
N ILE A 162 0.29 1.92 9.37
CA ILE A 162 -0.18 3.14 8.73
C ILE A 162 -0.08 3.00 7.21
N TRP A 163 -1.22 3.06 6.52
CA TRP A 163 -1.25 3.07 5.06
C TRP A 163 -0.95 4.46 4.50
N LYS A 164 -0.05 4.52 3.51
CA LYS A 164 0.36 5.75 2.82
C LYS A 164 0.44 5.52 1.32
N ILE A 165 0.36 6.61 0.56
CA ILE A 165 0.50 6.57 -0.90
C ILE A 165 1.99 6.68 -1.27
N ALA A 166 2.54 5.61 -1.84
CA ALA A 166 3.94 5.53 -2.23
C ALA A 166 4.21 6.11 -3.62
N ASN A 167 3.24 6.00 -4.53
CA ASN A 167 3.36 6.48 -5.91
C ASN A 167 2.01 6.88 -6.50
N SER A 168 2.02 7.79 -7.47
CA SER A 168 0.87 8.18 -8.28
C SER A 168 1.26 8.28 -9.75
N GLN A 169 0.42 7.75 -10.64
CA GLN A 169 0.65 7.78 -12.09
C GLN A 169 -0.67 8.02 -12.82
N VAL A 170 -0.73 9.08 -13.63
CA VAL A 170 -1.83 9.28 -14.59
C VAL A 170 -1.68 8.24 -15.71
N LEU A 171 -2.77 7.53 -16.01
CA LEU A 171 -2.83 6.55 -17.09
C LEU A 171 -3.38 7.24 -18.36
N ASN A 172 -2.71 7.00 -19.49
CA ASN A 172 -3.09 7.51 -20.81
C ASN A 172 -3.92 6.48 -21.58
#